data_AF-A0A7L4AKF6-F1
#
_entry.id   AF-A0A7L4AKF6-F1
#
_cell.length_a   1.000
_cell.length_b   1.000
_cell.length_c   1.000
_cell.angle_alpha   90.00
_cell.angle_beta   90.00
_cell.angle_gamma   90.00
#
_symmetry.space_group_name_H-M   'P 1'
#
loop_
_entity.id
_entity.type
_entity.pdbx_description
1 polymer ?
#
loop_
_entity_poly.entity_id
_entity_poly.type
_entity_poly.pdbx_seq_one_letter_code
_entity_poly.pdbx_strand_id
1 'polypeptide(L)'
;TGRDPATIVLPVQNWYFEWCLANNYEMQEAMVGFQGQISYHLPSHPLLKFAREIPFGQKKLSQPEPVKGPTVFTDGSGKTGKAAVVWYENNNWNNKVVYQNGSPQVVELRAMAVAFSIFSTPVNIVTDSAYVANFVSRLDKVVLTMSDNQLLFDVLLELWKGIQLQTEPYFIMHIRSHTTLPGFYMEGNAGADALVSAMALSTVPNLKQQAVLSHQFFHQGSRALRWQFGLSHTEARSIIAAC
;
A
#
# COMPACT_ATOMS: atom_id res chain seq x y z
N THR A 1 12.48 -39.49 -31.29
CA THR A 1 11.71 -39.67 -30.03
C THR A 1 12.61 -39.24 -28.90
N GLY A 2 12.20 -38.23 -28.12
CA GLY A 2 12.94 -37.83 -26.91
C GLY A 2 12.76 -38.90 -25.84
N ARG A 3 13.83 -39.21 -25.11
CA ARG A 3 13.77 -40.09 -23.94
C ARG A 3 14.02 -39.23 -22.71
N ASP A 4 13.17 -39.39 -21.71
CA ASP A 4 13.37 -38.70 -20.43
C ASP A 4 14.69 -39.10 -19.79
N PRO A 5 15.35 -38.17 -19.08
CA PRO A 5 16.56 -38.50 -18.33
C PRO A 5 16.22 -39.48 -17.20
N ALA A 6 17.17 -40.38 -16.90
CA ALA A 6 17.02 -41.27 -15.74
C ALA A 6 16.98 -40.51 -14.41
N THR A 7 17.58 -39.31 -14.36
CA THR A 7 17.62 -38.48 -13.16
C THR A 7 17.59 -36.99 -13.52
N ILE A 8 16.77 -36.22 -12.79
CA ILE A 8 16.80 -34.75 -12.79
C ILE A 8 17.43 -34.31 -11.47
N VAL A 9 18.46 -33.48 -11.55
CA VAL A 9 19.13 -32.90 -10.37
C VAL A 9 18.66 -31.46 -10.20
N LEU A 10 18.02 -31.17 -9.06
CA LEU A 10 17.51 -29.84 -8.76
C LEU A 10 18.32 -29.21 -7.61
N PRO A 11 18.80 -27.97 -7.77
CA PRO A 11 19.55 -27.24 -6.75
C PRO A 11 18.64 -26.63 -5.68
N VAL A 12 17.66 -27.40 -5.20
CA VAL A 12 16.69 -26.98 -4.17
C VAL A 12 16.52 -28.08 -3.13
N GLN A 13 15.90 -27.75 -1.99
CA GLN A 13 15.54 -28.76 -0.98
C GLN A 13 14.28 -29.53 -1.39
N ASN A 14 14.17 -30.80 -0.98
CA ASN A 14 13.04 -31.67 -1.35
C ASN A 14 11.67 -31.03 -1.03
N TRP A 15 11.50 -30.54 0.20
CA TRP A 15 10.22 -29.93 0.64
C TRP A 15 9.81 -28.74 -0.24
N TYR A 16 10.78 -27.97 -0.75
CA TYR A 16 10.50 -26.81 -1.59
C TYR A 16 10.03 -27.25 -2.97
N PHE A 17 10.65 -28.29 -3.54
CA PHE A 17 10.20 -28.87 -4.79
C PHE A 17 8.80 -29.48 -4.66
N GLU A 18 8.54 -30.28 -3.62
CA GLU A 18 7.22 -30.85 -3.36
C GLU A 18 6.15 -29.76 -3.20
N TRP A 19 6.50 -28.67 -2.50
CA TRP A 19 5.63 -27.51 -2.38
C TRP A 19 5.37 -26.84 -3.74
N CYS A 20 6.40 -26.60 -4.56
CA CYS A 20 6.24 -26.04 -5.91
C CYS A 20 5.36 -26.94 -6.78
N LEU A 21 5.59 -28.26 -6.74
CA LEU A 21 4.81 -29.25 -7.47
C LEU A 21 3.35 -29.23 -7.02
N ALA A 22 3.05 -29.05 -5.73
CA ALA A 22 1.68 -28.96 -5.24
C ALA A 22 0.97 -27.64 -5.62
N ASN A 23 1.72 -26.56 -5.89
CA ASN A 23 1.19 -25.20 -6.03
C ASN A 23 1.36 -24.58 -7.44
N ASN A 24 1.93 -25.30 -8.40
CA ASN A 24 2.18 -24.81 -9.75
C ASN A 24 1.67 -25.81 -10.79
N TYR A 25 0.65 -25.41 -11.57
CA TYR A 25 -0.02 -26.28 -12.53
C TYR A 25 0.89 -26.66 -13.71
N GLU A 26 1.65 -25.69 -14.23
CA GLU A 26 2.58 -25.91 -15.34
C GLU A 26 3.67 -26.92 -14.99
N MET A 27 4.10 -26.92 -13.72
CA MET A 27 5.08 -27.85 -13.18
C MET A 27 4.49 -29.26 -12.99
N GLN A 28 3.23 -29.37 -12.57
CA GLN A 28 2.51 -30.64 -12.52
C GLN A 28 2.38 -31.24 -13.92
N GLU A 29 2.01 -30.43 -14.91
CA GLU A 29 1.89 -30.84 -16.31
C GLU A 29 3.24 -31.28 -16.87
N ALA A 30 4.30 -30.48 -16.66
CA ALA A 30 5.64 -30.81 -17.12
C ALA A 30 6.22 -32.09 -16.50
N MET A 31 5.75 -32.46 -15.30
CA MET A 31 6.21 -33.63 -14.57
C MET A 31 5.28 -34.84 -14.67
N VAL A 32 4.13 -34.68 -15.32
CA VAL A 32 3.16 -35.76 -15.46
C VAL A 32 3.77 -36.89 -16.31
N GLY A 33 3.81 -38.11 -15.75
CA GLY A 33 4.36 -39.27 -16.43
C GLY A 33 5.88 -39.41 -16.39
N PHE A 34 6.62 -38.52 -15.74
CA PHE A 34 8.05 -38.71 -15.50
C PHE A 34 8.28 -39.90 -14.56
N GLN A 35 9.07 -40.88 -15.00
CA GLN A 35 9.36 -42.11 -14.24
C GLN A 35 10.80 -42.17 -13.71
N GLY A 36 11.61 -41.14 -13.97
CA GLY A 36 12.98 -41.06 -13.48
C GLY A 36 13.07 -40.64 -12.02
N GLN A 37 14.29 -40.53 -11.51
CA GLN A 37 14.55 -40.08 -10.15
C GLN A 37 14.71 -38.56 -10.10
N ILE A 38 14.22 -37.92 -9.02
CA ILE A 38 14.53 -36.52 -8.72
C ILE A 38 15.52 -36.51 -7.56
N SER A 39 16.65 -35.82 -7.77
CA SER A 39 17.71 -35.67 -6.76
C SER A 39 17.80 -34.21 -6.33
N TYR A 40 17.89 -34.00 -5.02
CA TYR A 40 17.86 -32.68 -4.39
C TYR A 40 19.21 -32.37 -3.78
N HIS A 41 20.10 -31.73 -4.54
CA HIS A 41 21.34 -31.23 -3.99
C HIS A 41 21.81 -29.96 -4.70
N LEU A 42 22.30 -29.02 -3.89
CA LEU A 42 23.00 -27.85 -4.39
C LEU A 42 24.33 -28.27 -5.05
N PRO A 43 24.72 -27.67 -6.19
CA PRO A 43 26.06 -27.80 -6.74
C PRO A 43 27.12 -27.50 -5.69
N SER A 44 28.28 -28.15 -5.83
CA SER A 44 29.46 -27.95 -4.97
C SER A 44 30.14 -26.60 -5.25
N HIS A 45 29.41 -25.50 -5.10
CA HIS A 45 29.92 -24.14 -5.28
C HIS A 45 30.03 -23.43 -3.92
N PRO A 46 31.13 -22.71 -3.63
CA PRO A 46 31.31 -22.00 -2.35
C PRO A 46 30.15 -21.05 -1.99
N LEU A 47 29.64 -20.29 -2.96
CA LEU A 47 28.47 -19.41 -2.75
C LEU A 47 27.20 -20.19 -2.37
N LEU A 48 27.05 -21.43 -2.85
CA LEU A 48 25.89 -22.26 -2.53
C LEU A 48 26.04 -22.99 -1.18
N LYS A 49 27.27 -23.20 -0.70
CA LYS A 49 27.52 -23.61 0.69
C LYS A 49 27.12 -22.51 1.65
N PHE A 50 27.51 -21.26 1.36
CA PHE A 50 27.05 -20.09 2.10
C PHE A 50 25.53 -19.93 2.00
N ALA A 51 24.95 -20.21 0.82
CA ALA A 51 23.51 -20.21 0.65
C ALA A 51 22.78 -21.27 1.51
N ARG A 52 23.42 -22.37 1.94
CA ARG A 52 22.80 -23.33 2.88
C ARG A 52 22.65 -22.79 4.29
N GLU A 53 23.47 -21.81 4.65
CA GLU A 53 23.42 -21.13 5.95
C GLU A 53 22.35 -20.01 5.95
N ILE A 54 21.84 -19.65 4.77
CA ILE A 54 20.78 -18.67 4.59
C ILE A 54 19.48 -19.43 4.26
N PRO A 55 18.40 -19.28 5.03
CA PRO A 55 17.12 -19.90 4.69
C PRO A 55 16.58 -19.34 3.36
N PHE A 56 16.79 -20.06 2.25
CA PHE A 56 16.05 -19.83 0.99
C PHE A 56 14.66 -20.45 1.11
N GLY A 57 13.84 -19.87 1.96
CA GLY A 57 12.40 -20.09 1.94
C GLY A 57 11.77 -18.85 1.33
N GLN A 58 10.98 -18.99 0.28
CA GLN A 58 10.02 -17.96 -0.07
C GLN A 58 9.01 -17.92 1.08
N LYS A 59 9.28 -17.09 2.09
CA LYS A 59 8.34 -16.88 3.19
C LYS A 59 7.16 -16.15 2.56
N LYS A 60 6.12 -16.89 2.17
CA LYS A 60 4.88 -16.33 1.66
C LYS A 60 4.16 -15.64 2.80
N LEU A 61 4.66 -14.45 3.18
CA LEU A 61 4.07 -13.59 4.20
C LEU A 61 2.83 -12.91 3.66
N SER A 62 2.86 -12.51 2.38
CA SER A 62 1.67 -12.10 1.65
C SER A 62 0.65 -13.25 1.58
N GLN A 63 -0.49 -13.06 2.23
CA GLN A 63 -1.60 -14.01 2.24
C GLN A 63 -2.64 -13.66 1.17
N PRO A 64 -3.36 -14.65 0.61
CA PRO A 64 -4.49 -14.40 -0.29
C PRO A 64 -5.78 -14.02 0.44
N GLU A 65 -5.82 -14.21 1.76
CA GLU A 65 -6.97 -13.95 2.63
C GLU A 65 -6.56 -13.14 3.87
N PRO A 66 -7.50 -12.45 4.53
CA PRO A 66 -7.21 -11.68 5.73
C PRO A 66 -6.52 -12.49 6.83
N VAL A 67 -5.56 -11.85 7.51
CA VAL A 67 -4.81 -12.43 8.62
C VAL A 67 -5.40 -12.04 9.97
N LYS A 68 -5.07 -12.79 11.01
CA LYS A 68 -5.44 -12.49 12.39
C LYS A 68 -4.60 -11.32 12.95
N GLY A 69 -4.96 -10.10 12.57
CA GLY A 69 -4.26 -8.88 12.93
C GLY A 69 -5.10 -7.62 12.69
N PRO A 70 -4.60 -6.43 13.08
CA PRO A 70 -5.30 -5.17 12.84
C PRO A 70 -5.55 -4.95 11.34
N THR A 71 -6.61 -4.20 11.06
CA THR A 71 -6.87 -3.64 9.73
C THR A 71 -6.45 -2.19 9.72
N VAL A 72 -5.63 -1.84 8.74
CA VAL A 72 -5.00 -0.52 8.61
C VAL A 72 -5.33 0.02 7.22
N PHE A 73 -5.58 1.32 7.12
CA PHE A 73 -6.00 2.00 5.91
C PHE A 73 -4.90 2.96 5.49
N THR A 74 -4.57 2.97 4.20
CA THR A 74 -3.51 3.81 3.65
C THR A 74 -4.05 4.64 2.50
N ASP A 75 -3.69 5.92 2.48
CA ASP A 75 -4.00 6.84 1.38
C ASP A 75 -2.86 7.86 1.19
N GLY A 76 -2.72 8.40 -0.01
CA GLY A 76 -1.68 9.32 -0.42
C GLY A 76 -2.18 10.36 -1.41
N SER A 77 -2.06 11.64 -1.07
CA SER A 77 -2.43 12.73 -1.97
C SER A 77 -1.21 13.37 -2.62
N GLY A 78 -1.07 13.21 -3.94
CA GLY A 78 -0.05 13.94 -4.72
C GLY A 78 -0.26 15.46 -4.72
N LYS A 79 -1.46 15.95 -4.38
CA LYS A 79 -1.74 17.40 -4.28
C LYS A 79 -1.19 18.02 -3.01
N THR A 80 -1.28 17.31 -1.88
CA THR A 80 -0.82 17.82 -0.58
C THR A 80 0.55 17.25 -0.18
N GLY A 81 1.02 16.22 -0.87
CA GLY A 81 2.21 15.44 -0.50
C GLY A 81 2.01 14.60 0.76
N LYS A 82 0.78 14.50 1.29
CA LYS A 82 0.52 13.75 2.53
C LYS A 82 0.27 12.28 2.23
N ALA A 83 0.97 11.42 2.95
CA ALA A 83 0.75 9.99 3.03
C ALA A 83 0.23 9.64 4.43
N ALA A 84 -0.94 9.03 4.53
CA ALA A 84 -1.61 8.72 5.78
C ALA A 84 -1.75 7.21 5.99
N VAL A 85 -1.63 6.79 7.24
CA VAL A 85 -1.97 5.46 7.73
C VAL A 85 -2.95 5.61 8.88
N VAL A 86 -4.07 4.90 8.85
CA VAL A 86 -5.13 4.95 9.86
C VAL A 86 -5.41 3.53 10.36
N TRP A 87 -5.56 3.35 11.67
CA TRP A 87 -5.88 2.04 12.24
C TRP A 87 -6.75 2.19 13.48
N TYR A 88 -7.49 1.14 13.80
CA TYR A 88 -8.33 1.09 15.00
C TYR A 88 -7.68 0.26 16.09
N GLU A 89 -7.48 0.85 17.26
CA GLU A 89 -6.85 0.19 18.42
C GLU A 89 -7.41 0.79 19.71
N ASN A 90 -7.63 -0.04 20.75
CA ASN A 90 -8.11 0.40 22.06
C ASN A 90 -9.38 1.28 21.98
N ASN A 91 -10.34 0.85 21.17
CA ASN A 91 -11.60 1.55 20.88
C ASN A 91 -11.46 2.96 20.29
N ASN A 92 -10.32 3.30 19.68
CA ASN A 92 -10.08 4.60 19.09
C ASN A 92 -9.38 4.49 17.72
N TRP A 93 -9.67 5.47 16.86
CA TRP A 93 -8.95 5.66 15.61
C TRP A 93 -7.61 6.35 15.86
N ASN A 94 -6.54 5.71 15.42
CA ASN A 94 -5.19 6.24 15.45
C ASN A 94 -4.74 6.54 14.03
N ASN A 95 -3.78 7.45 13.89
CA ASN A 95 -3.25 7.78 12.58
C ASN A 95 -1.78 8.20 12.62
N LYS A 96 -1.13 8.08 11.46
CA LYS A 96 0.19 8.62 11.18
C LYS A 96 0.15 9.29 9.82
N VAL A 97 0.62 10.55 9.76
CA VAL A 97 0.78 11.29 8.51
C VAL A 97 2.26 11.62 8.32
N VAL A 98 2.77 11.38 7.11
CA VAL A 98 4.11 11.79 6.67
C VAL A 98 4.01 12.57 5.37
N TYR A 99 5.06 13.30 5.03
CA TYR A 99 5.14 14.06 3.78
C TYR A 99 6.07 13.37 2.79
N GLN A 100 5.66 13.36 1.52
CA GLN A 100 6.42 12.85 0.39
C GLN A 100 6.16 13.74 -0.82
N ASN A 101 7.24 14.21 -1.43
CA ASN A 101 7.16 14.89 -2.73
C ASN A 101 7.10 13.83 -3.84
N GLY A 102 6.28 14.06 -4.87
CA GLY A 102 6.21 13.19 -6.04
C GLY A 102 4.82 13.13 -6.65
N SER A 103 4.65 12.19 -7.57
CA SER A 103 3.33 11.89 -8.14
C SER A 103 2.40 11.29 -7.07
N PRO A 104 1.06 11.29 -7.28
CA PRO A 104 0.13 10.60 -6.38
C PRO A 104 0.57 9.17 -6.06
N GLN A 105 1.03 8.43 -7.07
CA GLN A 105 1.53 7.06 -6.90
C GLN A 105 2.73 6.95 -5.94
N VAL A 106 3.65 7.91 -5.94
CA VAL A 106 4.80 7.92 -5.01
C VAL A 106 4.34 8.18 -3.58
N VAL A 107 3.36 9.07 -3.39
CA VAL A 107 2.81 9.37 -2.06
C VAL A 107 2.01 8.19 -1.50
N GLU A 108 1.27 7.49 -2.36
CA GLU A 108 0.54 6.27 -2.01
C GLU A 108 1.48 5.13 -1.63
N LEU A 109 2.56 4.93 -2.38
CA LEU A 109 3.61 3.97 -2.02
C LEU A 109 4.30 4.34 -0.70
N ARG A 110 4.43 5.64 -0.40
CA ARG A 110 4.94 6.09 0.90
C ARG A 110 4.00 5.70 2.04
N ALA A 111 2.69 5.84 1.87
CA ALA A 111 1.71 5.43 2.88
C ALA A 111 1.85 3.94 3.20
N MET A 112 2.00 3.11 2.17
CA MET A 112 2.27 1.69 2.32
C MET A 112 3.60 1.40 3.05
N ALA A 113 4.69 2.09 2.69
CA ALA A 113 5.98 1.94 3.35
C ALA A 113 5.90 2.27 4.86
N VAL A 114 5.15 3.32 5.21
CA VAL A 114 4.90 3.69 6.61
C VAL A 114 4.08 2.61 7.31
N ALA A 115 3.06 2.04 6.68
CA ALA A 115 2.28 0.95 7.28
C ALA A 115 3.19 -0.24 7.66
N PHE A 116 4.05 -0.70 6.75
CA PHE A 116 5.01 -1.77 7.05
C PHE A 116 6.05 -1.39 8.13
N SER A 117 6.38 -0.11 8.28
CA SER A 117 7.27 0.34 9.36
C SER A 117 6.62 0.35 10.75
N ILE A 118 5.29 0.48 10.80
CA ILE A 118 4.53 0.53 12.06
C ILE A 118 4.16 -0.89 12.52
N PHE A 119 3.76 -1.76 11.60
CA PHE A 119 3.17 -3.06 11.91
C PHE A 119 4.12 -4.22 11.62
N SER A 120 4.89 -4.62 12.64
CA SER A 120 5.71 -5.85 12.63
C SER A 120 4.94 -7.13 13.00
N THR A 121 3.65 -6.99 13.33
CA THR A 121 2.72 -8.09 13.64
C THR A 121 1.88 -8.45 12.41
N PRO A 122 1.07 -9.53 12.42
CA PRO A 122 0.19 -9.81 11.31
C PRO A 122 -0.72 -8.61 11.01
N VAL A 123 -0.88 -8.21 9.75
CA VAL A 123 -1.62 -6.97 9.40
C VAL A 123 -2.42 -7.11 8.11
N ASN A 124 -3.62 -6.53 8.10
CA ASN A 124 -4.45 -6.36 6.91
C ASN A 124 -4.35 -4.91 6.44
N ILE A 125 -3.71 -4.65 5.31
CA ILE A 125 -3.56 -3.29 4.76
C ILE A 125 -4.59 -3.07 3.66
N VAL A 126 -5.40 -2.03 3.83
CA VAL A 126 -6.47 -1.61 2.93
C VAL A 126 -6.04 -0.33 2.22
N THR A 127 -6.11 -0.31 0.90
CA THR A 127 -5.84 0.87 0.07
C THR A 127 -6.91 0.99 -1.01
N ASP A 128 -7.26 2.21 -1.39
CA ASP A 128 -8.12 2.47 -2.55
C ASP A 128 -7.32 2.63 -3.86
N SER A 129 -6.00 2.62 -3.77
CA SER A 129 -5.09 2.66 -4.91
C SER A 129 -4.88 1.27 -5.50
N ALA A 130 -5.62 0.96 -6.57
CA ALA A 130 -5.43 -0.28 -7.35
C ALA A 130 -3.99 -0.46 -7.83
N TYR A 131 -3.28 0.63 -8.12
CA TYR A 131 -1.87 0.61 -8.49
C TYR A 131 -1.01 0.06 -7.34
N VAL A 132 -1.12 0.63 -6.14
CA VAL A 132 -0.32 0.21 -4.99
C VAL A 132 -0.65 -1.22 -4.57
N ALA A 133 -1.94 -1.58 -4.50
CA ALA A 133 -2.34 -2.94 -4.16
C ALA A 133 -1.72 -3.99 -5.10
N ASN A 134 -1.82 -3.76 -6.41
CA ASN A 134 -1.22 -4.66 -7.41
C ASN A 134 0.31 -4.68 -7.34
N PHE A 135 0.94 -3.52 -7.11
CA PHE A 135 2.38 -3.41 -7.05
C PHE A 135 2.96 -4.16 -5.84
N VAL A 136 2.40 -3.95 -4.64
CA VAL A 136 2.85 -4.59 -3.39
C VAL A 136 2.69 -6.11 -3.44
N SER A 137 1.62 -6.61 -4.08
CA SER A 137 1.38 -8.05 -4.25
C SER A 137 2.49 -8.80 -5.01
N ARG A 138 3.38 -8.06 -5.68
CA ARG A 138 4.49 -8.58 -6.48
C ARG A 138 5.86 -8.26 -5.88
N LEU A 139 5.95 -7.29 -4.96
CA LEU A 139 7.23 -6.82 -4.42
C LEU A 139 7.97 -7.85 -3.58
N ASP A 140 7.26 -8.81 -2.97
CA ASP A 140 7.84 -9.93 -2.22
C ASP A 140 8.66 -10.88 -3.10
N LYS A 141 8.49 -10.80 -4.44
CA LYS A 141 9.09 -11.69 -5.44
C LYS A 141 10.14 -11.02 -6.33
N VAL A 142 10.47 -9.75 -6.08
CA VAL A 142 11.27 -8.94 -7.00
C VAL A 142 12.57 -8.49 -6.34
N VAL A 143 13.66 -8.52 -7.12
CA VAL A 143 14.92 -7.84 -6.79
C VAL A 143 14.81 -6.40 -7.30
N LEU A 144 14.89 -5.43 -6.39
CA LEU A 144 14.89 -4.02 -6.79
C LEU A 144 16.17 -3.67 -7.55
N THR A 145 16.00 -3.09 -8.73
CA THR A 145 17.09 -2.47 -9.50
C THR A 145 17.09 -0.96 -9.28
N MET A 146 18.27 -0.35 -9.37
CA MET A 146 18.42 1.11 -9.31
C MET A 146 17.59 1.78 -10.42
N SER A 147 17.02 2.95 -10.12
CA SER A 147 16.24 3.77 -11.05
C SER A 147 16.75 5.20 -11.07
N ASP A 148 16.72 5.84 -12.24
CA ASP A 148 17.08 7.25 -12.42
C ASP A 148 16.09 8.21 -11.72
N ASN A 149 14.88 7.73 -11.37
CA ASN A 149 13.94 8.49 -10.55
C ASN A 149 14.24 8.27 -9.06
N GLN A 150 15.13 9.11 -8.52
CA GLN A 150 15.60 8.99 -7.14
C GLN A 150 14.47 9.05 -6.10
N LEU A 151 13.48 9.95 -6.28
CA LEU A 151 12.35 10.07 -5.34
C LEU A 151 11.50 8.81 -5.28
N LEU A 152 11.19 8.22 -6.44
CA LEU A 152 10.48 6.95 -6.50
C LEU A 152 11.35 5.82 -5.93
N PHE A 153 12.63 5.78 -6.30
CA PHE A 153 13.55 4.73 -5.87
C PHE A 153 13.70 4.70 -4.34
N ASP A 154 13.82 5.85 -3.69
CA ASP A 154 13.96 5.95 -2.23
C ASP A 154 12.72 5.37 -1.52
N VAL A 155 11.52 5.73 -1.98
CA VAL A 155 10.26 5.19 -1.45
C VAL A 155 10.13 3.68 -1.70
N LEU A 156 10.49 3.23 -2.90
CA LEU A 156 10.48 1.80 -3.25
C LEU A 156 11.46 1.01 -2.40
N LEU A 157 12.66 1.53 -2.18
CA LEU A 157 13.68 0.90 -1.36
C LEU A 157 13.22 0.76 0.10
N GLU A 158 12.58 1.80 0.66
CA GLU A 158 11.98 1.73 1.99
C GLU A 158 10.87 0.68 2.06
N LEU A 159 9.91 0.71 1.13
CA LEU A 159 8.81 -0.25 1.09
C LEU A 159 9.32 -1.69 0.94
N TRP A 160 10.26 -1.92 0.03
CA TRP A 160 10.86 -3.23 -0.19
C TRP A 160 11.60 -3.72 1.06
N LYS A 161 12.41 -2.87 1.70
CA LYS A 161 13.05 -3.23 2.97
C LYS A 161 12.02 -3.60 4.03
N GLY A 162 10.92 -2.85 4.14
CA GLY A 162 9.82 -3.17 5.05
C GLY A 162 9.23 -4.56 4.80
N ILE A 163 8.93 -4.87 3.54
CA ILE A 163 8.41 -6.19 3.14
C ILE A 163 9.43 -7.30 3.40
N GLN A 164 10.70 -7.10 3.08
CA GLN A 164 11.74 -8.13 3.26
C GLN A 164 12.08 -8.39 4.73
N LEU A 165 11.99 -7.36 5.58
CA LEU A 165 12.21 -7.48 7.02
C LEU A 165 11.00 -8.05 7.76
N GLN A 166 9.84 -8.09 7.11
CA GLN A 166 8.63 -8.60 7.75
C GLN A 166 8.83 -10.06 8.15
N THR A 167 8.42 -10.40 9.38
CA THR A 167 8.44 -11.78 9.87
C THR A 167 7.05 -12.38 9.98
N GLU A 168 6.01 -11.54 9.99
CA GLU A 168 4.62 -11.94 10.21
C GLU A 168 3.76 -11.80 8.94
N PRO A 169 2.74 -12.65 8.76
CA PRO A 169 1.94 -12.64 7.54
C PRO A 169 1.12 -11.35 7.41
N TYR A 170 0.95 -10.86 6.18
CA TYR A 170 0.16 -9.68 5.88
C TYR A 170 -0.80 -9.95 4.72
N PHE A 171 -1.90 -9.22 4.67
CA PHE A 171 -2.87 -9.26 3.59
C PHE A 171 -3.04 -7.87 3.01
N ILE A 172 -3.08 -7.75 1.68
CA ILE A 172 -3.33 -6.50 0.99
C ILE A 172 -4.72 -6.55 0.36
N MET A 173 -5.58 -5.62 0.76
CA MET A 173 -6.92 -5.45 0.22
C MET A 173 -7.00 -4.16 -0.58
N HIS A 174 -7.50 -4.27 -1.80
CA HIS A 174 -7.93 -3.11 -2.56
C HIS A 174 -9.43 -2.89 -2.36
N ILE A 175 -9.82 -1.65 -2.04
CA ILE A 175 -11.21 -1.19 -2.03
C ILE A 175 -11.39 -0.08 -3.07
N ARG A 176 -12.62 0.24 -3.48
CA ARG A 176 -12.86 1.43 -4.33
C ARG A 176 -13.16 2.62 -3.43
N SER A 177 -12.72 3.82 -3.78
CA SER A 177 -12.97 5.05 -2.98
C SER A 177 -14.46 5.35 -2.72
N HIS A 178 -15.38 4.73 -3.47
CA HIS A 178 -16.84 4.84 -3.28
C HIS A 178 -17.53 3.48 -3.06
N THR A 179 -16.93 2.60 -2.25
CA THR A 179 -17.56 1.30 -1.93
C THR A 179 -18.83 1.44 -1.07
N THR A 180 -19.71 0.43 -1.18
CA THR A 180 -20.81 0.17 -0.24
C THR A 180 -20.43 -0.86 0.82
N LEU A 181 -19.14 -0.96 1.17
CA LEU A 181 -18.65 -1.95 2.14
C LEU A 181 -19.18 -1.65 3.56
N PRO A 182 -19.11 -2.61 4.49
CA PRO A 182 -19.54 -2.39 5.88
C PRO A 182 -18.86 -1.19 6.53
N GLY A 183 -19.54 -0.58 7.52
CA GLY A 183 -19.17 0.71 8.12
C GLY A 183 -17.70 0.85 8.51
N PHE A 184 -17.07 -0.19 9.08
CA PHE A 184 -15.68 -0.14 9.49
C PHE A 184 -14.69 0.19 8.36
N TYR A 185 -14.89 -0.41 7.17
CA TYR A 185 -14.01 -0.16 6.03
C TYR A 185 -14.25 1.23 5.42
N MET A 186 -15.50 1.67 5.37
CA MET A 186 -15.84 3.02 4.91
C MET A 186 -15.30 4.09 5.86
N GLU A 187 -15.43 3.89 7.17
CA GLU A 187 -14.98 4.83 8.20
C GLU A 187 -13.44 4.94 8.21
N GLY A 188 -12.75 3.80 8.13
CA GLY A 188 -11.28 3.78 8.05
C GLY A 188 -10.74 4.45 6.78
N ASN A 189 -11.33 4.16 5.62
CA ASN A 189 -10.94 4.81 4.36
C ASN A 189 -11.22 6.31 4.40
N ALA A 190 -12.42 6.71 4.82
CA ALA A 190 -12.78 8.12 4.95
C ALA A 190 -11.86 8.87 5.92
N GLY A 191 -11.39 8.19 6.98
CA GLY A 191 -10.38 8.72 7.90
C GLY A 191 -9.03 8.97 7.20
N ALA A 192 -8.57 8.05 6.35
CA ALA A 192 -7.35 8.22 5.57
C ALA A 192 -7.50 9.36 4.54
N ASP A 193 -8.60 9.37 3.78
CA ASP A 193 -8.95 10.41 2.80
C ASP A 193 -8.97 11.81 3.42
N ALA A 194 -9.59 11.91 4.60
CA ALA A 194 -9.68 13.18 5.34
C ALA A 194 -8.30 13.71 5.69
N LEU A 195 -7.37 12.86 6.12
CA LEU A 195 -6.03 13.27 6.55
C LEU A 195 -5.16 13.78 5.39
N VAL A 196 -5.30 13.20 4.20
CA VAL A 196 -4.53 13.61 3.03
C VAL A 196 -5.19 14.74 2.24
N SER A 197 -6.48 14.99 2.46
CA SER A 197 -7.22 16.08 1.83
C SER A 197 -6.58 17.45 2.13
N ALA A 198 -6.61 18.33 1.12
CA ALA A 198 -6.20 19.72 1.28
C ALA A 198 -7.03 20.45 2.35
N MET A 199 -8.25 19.97 2.63
CA MET A 199 -9.08 20.51 3.71
C MET A 199 -8.51 20.21 5.10
N ALA A 200 -7.71 19.15 5.28
CA ALA A 200 -7.02 18.89 6.56
C ALA A 200 -5.81 19.82 6.82
N LEU A 201 -5.38 20.63 5.83
CA LEU A 201 -4.47 21.75 6.07
C LEU A 201 -5.21 23.02 6.51
N SER A 202 -6.53 23.05 6.32
CA SER A 202 -7.35 24.11 6.85
C SER A 202 -7.73 23.69 8.26
N THR A 203 -7.18 24.35 9.28
CA THR A 203 -8.08 24.77 10.37
C THR A 203 -9.32 25.28 9.66
N VAL A 204 -10.49 24.65 9.85
CA VAL A 204 -11.75 24.99 9.18
C VAL A 204 -11.72 26.49 8.92
N PRO A 205 -11.64 26.97 7.65
CA PRO A 205 -11.44 28.39 7.43
C PRO A 205 -12.55 29.06 8.19
N ASN A 206 -12.22 30.06 9.00
CA ASN A 206 -13.27 30.75 9.75
C ASN A 206 -14.37 31.13 8.75
N LEU A 207 -15.62 31.19 9.21
CA LEU A 207 -16.81 31.35 8.35
C LEU A 207 -16.65 32.48 7.30
N LYS A 208 -15.86 33.50 7.63
CA LYS A 208 -15.46 34.63 6.76
C LYS A 208 -14.55 34.23 5.61
N GLN A 209 -13.51 33.43 5.83
CA GLN A 209 -12.63 32.93 4.77
C GLN A 209 -13.38 32.02 3.79
N GLN A 210 -14.32 31.19 4.28
CA GLN A 210 -15.18 30.40 3.40
C GLN A 210 -16.07 31.30 2.53
N ALA A 211 -16.62 32.37 3.11
CA ALA A 211 -17.41 33.35 2.37
C ALA A 211 -16.59 34.10 1.31
N VAL A 212 -15.33 34.43 1.58
CA VAL A 212 -14.41 35.04 0.60
C VAL A 212 -14.17 34.10 -0.59
N LEU A 213 -13.83 32.83 -0.32
CA LEU A 213 -13.59 31.85 -1.38
C LEU A 213 -14.86 31.56 -2.20
N SER A 214 -16.02 31.47 -1.55
CA SER A 214 -17.31 31.30 -2.21
C SER A 214 -17.65 32.49 -3.11
N HIS A 215 -17.40 33.72 -2.65
CA HIS A 215 -17.59 34.92 -3.47
C HIS A 215 -16.65 34.96 -4.68
N GLN A 216 -15.36 34.68 -4.50
CA GLN A 216 -14.40 34.66 -5.61
C GLN A 216 -14.75 33.63 -6.69
N PHE A 217 -15.34 32.50 -6.29
CA PHE A 217 -15.69 31.45 -7.23
C PHE A 217 -17.04 31.68 -7.94
N PHE A 218 -18.06 32.15 -7.20
CA PHE A 218 -19.44 32.25 -7.70
C PHE A 218 -19.93 33.69 -7.93
N HIS A 219 -19.12 34.71 -7.61
CA HIS A 219 -19.47 36.14 -7.63
C HIS A 219 -20.79 36.46 -6.92
N GLN A 220 -21.04 35.80 -5.79
CA GLN A 220 -22.30 35.92 -5.04
C GLN A 220 -22.48 37.32 -4.41
N GLY A 221 -23.67 37.90 -4.53
CA GLY A 221 -23.98 39.21 -3.94
C GLY A 221 -24.09 39.20 -2.40
N SER A 222 -24.12 40.40 -1.80
CA SER A 222 -24.03 40.58 -0.33
C SER A 222 -25.13 39.85 0.43
N ARG A 223 -26.34 39.81 -0.14
CA ARG A 223 -27.49 39.10 0.44
C ARG A 223 -27.24 37.60 0.55
N ALA A 224 -26.65 36.99 -0.48
CA ALA A 224 -26.35 35.56 -0.50
C ALA A 224 -25.25 35.23 0.53
N LEU A 225 -24.19 36.03 0.59
CA LEU A 225 -23.11 35.85 1.56
C LEU A 225 -23.58 35.96 3.02
N ARG A 226 -24.46 36.93 3.32
CA ARG A 226 -25.03 37.09 4.67
C ARG A 226 -25.91 35.92 5.07
N TRP A 227 -26.71 35.40 4.14
CA TRP A 227 -27.62 34.29 4.43
C TRP A 227 -26.87 32.96 4.56
N GLN A 228 -25.96 32.68 3.63
CA GLN A 228 -25.24 31.40 3.54
C GLN A 228 -24.15 31.26 4.63
N PHE A 229 -23.53 32.35 5.03
CA PHE A 229 -22.40 32.35 5.99
C PHE A 229 -22.68 33.17 7.25
N GLY A 230 -23.94 33.54 7.52
CA GLY A 230 -24.34 34.26 8.74
C GLY A 230 -23.60 35.60 8.98
N LEU A 231 -23.07 36.22 7.93
CA LEU A 231 -22.24 37.43 8.05
C LEU A 231 -23.08 38.68 8.38
N SER A 232 -22.47 39.61 9.11
CA SER A 232 -23.02 40.94 9.26
C SER A 232 -23.01 41.70 7.93
N HIS A 233 -23.79 42.78 7.88
CA HIS A 233 -23.90 43.59 6.67
C HIS A 233 -22.56 44.26 6.29
N THR A 234 -21.76 44.66 7.27
CA THR A 234 -20.44 45.26 7.06
C THR A 234 -19.43 44.26 6.52
N GLU A 235 -19.42 43.04 7.07
CA GLU A 235 -18.52 41.96 6.63
C GLU A 235 -18.80 41.54 5.18
N ALA A 236 -20.05 41.28 4.83
CA ALA A 236 -20.41 40.91 3.47
C ALA A 236 -20.08 42.00 2.44
N ARG A 237 -20.19 43.28 2.81
CA ARG A 237 -19.75 44.40 1.96
C ARG A 237 -18.24 44.47 1.81
N SER A 238 -17.47 44.22 2.88
CA SER A 238 -16.01 44.20 2.80
C SER A 238 -15.47 43.10 1.86
N ILE A 239 -16.14 41.94 1.82
CA ILE A 239 -15.75 40.83 0.92
C ILE A 239 -15.98 41.21 -0.54
N ILE A 240 -17.09 41.86 -0.85
CA ILE A 240 -17.42 42.29 -2.23
C ILE A 240 -16.53 43.46 -2.66
N ALA A 241 -16.22 44.37 -1.75
CA ALA A 241 -15.36 45.52 -2.04
C ALA A 241 -13.88 45.13 -2.23
N ALA A 242 -13.49 43.93 -1.81
CA ALA A 242 -12.14 43.38 -1.98
C ALA A 242 -11.96 42.58 -3.28
N CYS A 243 -13.02 42.47 -4.09
CA CYS A 243 -13.00 41.84 -5.42
C CYS A 243 -12.81 42.90 -6.51
#